data_AF-A0AAJ2ABI5-F1
#
_entry.id   AF-A0AAJ2ABI5-F1
#
_cell.length_a   1.000
_cell.length_b   1.000
_cell.length_c   1.000
_cell.angle_alpha   90.00
_cell.angle_beta   90.00
_cell.angle_gamma   90.00
#
_symmetry.space_group_name_H-M   'P 1'
#
loop_
_entity.id
_entity.type
_entity.pdbx_description
1 polymer ?
#
loop_
_entity_poly.entity_id
_entity_poly.type
_entity_poly.pdbx_seq_one_letter_code
_entity_poly.pdbx_strand_id
1 'polypeptide(L)'
;MGSILEMLIVLVGAALLTVQGIKEDISAKRQNMLQIEGQNIASINSALGSYITNNYASLIPAGFSQTTSTAIVAPTLAQLSAQANNKVAFKNGPFWGGTYQIALSIVPDNCSTAAGNCHVASQIYPSSPLISLKDKTPDIAGAGVLAAAGGAQFGYSTNRAPATVTGINGGWTLPNPVGSKAGMVLAINGFGADGNSPYYRRDGALPLTGTMNANNQDMQNVGNVTLGANKVMKLQAGNSLQIDNGAMYYGDSVNAAVRTKGALYVQNYQGTGGAPINVGDVNSSGTVSANVVNTNVANINAAAGNCGWNGVTIRNNLMYVCNKWGNWVGASTLVSNQSADSQYSGWYNGWGVNPPACGPGGTAWYRIIPQSITTDYSNHNPPIAGARYAMGWSGSQWVLQIFDVLADGANTLVQDQLGLQAQIDVGCNYTDQ
;
A
#
# COMPACT_ATOMS: atom_id res chain seq x y z
N MET A 1 -55.70 1.19 65.93
CA MET A 1 -56.08 -0.23 65.80
C MET A 1 -56.28 -0.48 64.32
N GLY A 2 -55.32 -1.11 63.65
CA GLY A 2 -55.48 -1.45 62.23
C GLY A 2 -56.66 -2.39 62.07
N SER A 3 -57.53 -2.09 61.11
CA SER A 3 -58.71 -2.91 60.84
C SER A 3 -58.28 -4.35 60.50
N ILE A 4 -59.07 -5.35 60.89
CA ILE A 4 -58.86 -6.76 60.48
C ILE A 4 -58.65 -6.86 58.96
N LEU A 5 -59.27 -5.95 58.18
CA LEU A 5 -59.12 -5.85 56.74
C LEU A 5 -57.69 -5.52 56.28
N GLU A 6 -57.00 -4.60 56.95
CA GLU A 6 -55.60 -4.22 56.61
C GLU A 6 -54.63 -5.35 56.94
N MET A 7 -54.85 -6.04 58.07
CA MET A 7 -54.02 -7.18 58.44
C MET A 7 -54.15 -8.34 57.43
N LEU A 8 -55.34 -8.54 56.86
CA LEU A 8 -55.62 -9.55 55.84
C LEU A 8 -54.95 -9.23 54.49
N ILE A 9 -54.97 -7.96 54.07
CA ILE A 9 -54.32 -7.51 52.83
C ILE A 9 -52.79 -7.64 52.95
N VAL A 10 -52.20 -7.27 54.09
CA VAL A 10 -50.76 -7.41 54.33
C VAL A 10 -50.32 -8.87 54.34
N LEU A 11 -51.11 -9.77 54.93
CA LEU A 11 -50.83 -11.21 54.93
C LEU A 11 -50.87 -11.82 53.53
N VAL A 12 -51.86 -11.45 52.71
CA VAL A 12 -51.97 -11.91 51.32
C VAL A 12 -50.82 -11.34 50.47
N GLY A 13 -50.46 -10.06 50.64
CA GLY A 13 -49.31 -9.44 49.97
C GLY A 13 -47.98 -10.12 50.30
N ALA A 14 -47.73 -10.40 51.58
CA ALA A 14 -46.52 -11.09 52.03
C ALA A 14 -46.47 -12.54 51.53
N ALA A 15 -47.61 -13.25 51.48
CA ALA A 15 -47.70 -14.60 50.93
C ALA A 15 -47.43 -14.63 49.42
N LEU A 16 -47.94 -13.65 48.66
CA LEU A 16 -47.70 -13.55 47.22
C LEU A 16 -46.23 -13.22 46.91
N LEU A 17 -45.61 -12.30 47.65
CA LEU A 17 -44.20 -11.94 47.47
C LEU A 17 -43.25 -13.09 47.86
N THR A 18 -43.55 -13.83 48.94
CA THR A 18 -42.77 -15.01 49.31
C THR A 18 -42.90 -16.14 48.28
N VAL A 19 -44.09 -16.36 47.72
CA VAL A 19 -44.28 -17.32 46.62
C VAL A 19 -43.56 -16.88 45.34
N GLN A 20 -43.50 -15.58 45.04
CA GLN A 20 -42.71 -15.08 43.91
C GLN A 20 -41.21 -15.28 44.13
N GLY A 21 -40.69 -14.93 45.31
CA GLY A 21 -39.28 -15.13 45.66
C GLY A 21 -38.85 -16.60 45.61
N ILE A 22 -39.69 -17.52 46.10
CA ILE A 22 -39.43 -18.97 46.00
C ILE A 22 -39.40 -19.44 44.54
N LYS A 23 -40.30 -18.93 43.69
CA LYS A 23 -40.33 -19.29 42.26
C LYS A 23 -39.08 -18.82 41.53
N GLU A 24 -38.61 -17.60 41.83
CA GLU A 24 -37.38 -17.06 41.23
C GLU A 24 -36.14 -17.83 41.70
N ASP A 25 -36.02 -18.15 42.99
CA ASP A 25 -34.90 -18.94 43.52
C ASP A 25 -34.87 -20.36 42.92
N ILE A 26 -36.03 -21.02 42.80
CA ILE A 26 -36.12 -22.34 42.14
C ILE A 26 -35.72 -22.25 40.67
N SER A 27 -36.14 -21.19 39.96
CA SER A 27 -35.76 -20.96 38.56
C SER A 27 -34.24 -20.75 38.42
N ALA A 28 -33.63 -19.94 39.28
CA ALA A 28 -32.20 -19.68 39.29
C ALA A 28 -31.39 -20.95 39.60
N LYS A 29 -31.77 -21.72 40.63
CA LYS A 29 -31.14 -23.01 40.94
C LYS A 29 -31.25 -24.01 39.81
N ARG A 30 -32.41 -24.05 39.14
CA ARG A 30 -32.61 -24.93 37.98
C ARG A 30 -31.73 -24.53 36.80
N GLN A 31 -31.64 -23.24 36.49
CA GLN A 31 -30.73 -22.74 35.45
C GLN A 31 -29.27 -23.08 35.78
N ASN A 32 -28.86 -22.90 37.04
CA ASN A 32 -27.51 -23.28 37.49
C ASN A 32 -27.25 -24.78 37.31
N MET A 33 -28.19 -25.66 37.70
CA MET A 33 -28.05 -27.10 37.44
C MET A 33 -27.94 -27.44 35.95
N LEU A 34 -28.73 -26.78 35.09
CA LEU A 34 -28.65 -26.96 33.64
C LEU A 34 -27.29 -26.50 33.08
N GLN A 35 -26.74 -25.40 33.61
CA GLN A 35 -25.42 -24.91 33.22
C GLN A 35 -24.32 -25.87 33.64
N ILE A 36 -24.32 -26.33 34.91
CA ILE A 36 -23.37 -27.32 35.43
C ILE A 36 -23.41 -28.59 34.59
N GLU A 37 -24.61 -29.05 34.22
CA GLU A 37 -24.79 -30.23 33.40
C GLU A 37 -24.25 -30.02 31.97
N GLY A 38 -24.47 -28.85 31.38
CA GLY A 38 -23.86 -28.47 30.10
C GLY A 38 -22.33 -28.50 30.16
N GLN A 39 -21.74 -27.97 31.23
CA GLN A 39 -20.29 -28.04 31.47
C GLN A 39 -19.80 -29.47 31.70
N ASN A 40 -20.58 -30.31 32.38
CA ASN A 40 -20.25 -31.73 32.58
C ASN A 40 -20.17 -32.47 31.24
N ILE A 41 -21.19 -32.32 30.37
CA ILE A 41 -21.16 -32.91 29.03
C ILE A 41 -20.01 -32.32 28.21
N ALA A 42 -19.68 -31.03 28.35
CA ALA A 42 -18.56 -30.40 27.66
C ALA A 42 -17.22 -31.01 28.10
N SER A 43 -17.06 -31.31 29.39
CA SER A 43 -15.87 -32.02 29.89
C SER A 43 -15.77 -33.44 29.33
N ILE A 44 -16.90 -34.17 29.18
CA ILE A 44 -16.89 -35.50 28.55
C ILE A 44 -16.55 -35.37 27.06
N ASN A 45 -17.12 -34.39 26.36
CA ASN A 45 -16.84 -34.14 24.94
C ASN A 45 -15.36 -33.78 24.70
N SER A 46 -14.76 -33.01 25.61
CA SER A 46 -13.31 -32.71 25.60
C SER A 46 -12.45 -33.97 25.83
N ALA A 47 -12.84 -34.82 26.78
CA ALA A 47 -12.17 -36.11 26.99
C ALA A 47 -12.28 -37.04 25.78
N LEU A 48 -13.41 -37.02 25.08
CA LEU A 48 -13.62 -37.77 23.84
C LEU A 48 -12.67 -37.29 22.73
N GLY A 49 -12.47 -35.98 22.59
CA GLY A 49 -11.45 -35.42 21.69
C GLY A 49 -10.02 -35.86 22.03
N SER A 50 -9.69 -35.90 23.32
CA SER A 50 -8.39 -36.40 23.79
C SER A 50 -8.21 -37.89 23.48
N TYR A 51 -9.25 -38.71 23.71
CA TYR A 51 -9.25 -40.13 23.36
C TYR A 51 -9.03 -40.35 21.87
N ILE A 52 -9.76 -39.64 21.01
CA ILE A 52 -9.61 -39.74 19.55
C ILE A 52 -8.18 -39.39 19.13
N THR A 53 -7.63 -38.31 19.69
CA THR A 53 -6.25 -37.87 19.39
C THR A 53 -5.22 -38.94 19.81
N ASN A 54 -5.34 -39.47 21.02
CA ASN A 54 -4.40 -40.45 21.56
C ASN A 54 -4.46 -41.81 20.86
N ASN A 55 -5.64 -42.18 20.36
CA ASN A 55 -5.87 -43.47 19.72
C ASN A 55 -6.01 -43.36 18.20
N TYR A 56 -5.69 -42.20 17.60
CA TYR A 56 -5.99 -41.90 16.21
C TYR A 56 -5.42 -42.94 15.24
N ALA A 57 -4.15 -43.32 15.41
CA ALA A 57 -3.49 -44.33 14.57
C ALA A 57 -4.12 -45.74 14.70
N SER A 58 -4.78 -46.04 15.84
CA SER A 58 -5.52 -47.28 16.03
C SER A 58 -6.93 -47.20 15.45
N LEU A 59 -7.57 -46.02 15.47
CA LEU A 59 -8.91 -45.79 14.95
C LEU A 59 -8.91 -45.68 13.42
N ILE A 60 -7.86 -45.09 12.84
CA ILE A 60 -7.64 -44.94 11.40
C ILE A 60 -6.23 -45.48 11.07
N PRO A 61 -6.08 -46.80 10.84
CA PRO A 61 -4.80 -47.42 10.50
C PRO A 61 -4.24 -46.93 9.16
N ALA A 62 -2.92 -47.06 8.97
CA ALA A 62 -2.28 -46.76 7.70
C ALA A 62 -2.89 -47.61 6.55
N GLY A 63 -3.22 -46.97 5.44
CA GLY A 63 -3.89 -47.61 4.31
C GLY A 63 -5.41 -47.69 4.43
N PHE A 64 -6.02 -47.17 5.50
CA PHE A 64 -7.47 -47.12 5.63
C PHE A 64 -8.11 -46.28 4.51
N SER A 65 -9.21 -46.80 3.97
CA SER A 65 -10.07 -46.17 2.98
C SER A 65 -11.50 -46.67 3.16
N GLN A 66 -12.49 -45.79 3.00
CA GLN A 66 -13.91 -46.13 3.05
C GLN A 66 -14.67 -45.39 1.95
N THR A 67 -15.76 -45.97 1.46
CA THR A 67 -16.70 -45.31 0.53
C THR A 67 -17.82 -44.62 1.28
N THR A 68 -18.29 -45.21 2.38
CA THR A 68 -19.33 -44.66 3.25
C THR A 68 -18.82 -44.53 4.68
N SER A 69 -19.33 -43.52 5.38
CA SER A 69 -18.99 -43.22 6.76
C SER A 69 -19.33 -44.41 7.65
N THR A 70 -18.31 -44.97 8.30
CA THR A 70 -18.44 -46.21 9.07
C THR A 70 -18.46 -45.90 10.56
N ALA A 71 -19.45 -46.43 11.28
CA ALA A 71 -19.50 -46.35 12.73
C ALA A 71 -18.39 -47.22 13.35
N ILE A 72 -17.71 -46.70 14.37
CA ILE A 72 -16.66 -47.40 15.10
C ILE A 72 -17.04 -47.56 16.56
N VAL A 73 -16.38 -48.49 17.25
CA VAL A 73 -16.68 -48.79 18.66
C VAL A 73 -16.41 -47.55 19.52
N ALA A 74 -17.46 -47.07 20.19
CA ALA A 74 -17.36 -45.94 21.09
C ALA A 74 -16.65 -46.32 22.41
N PRO A 75 -15.82 -45.44 22.97
CA PRO A 75 -15.23 -45.65 24.29
C PRO A 75 -16.29 -45.54 25.39
N THR A 76 -16.06 -46.25 26.49
CA THR A 76 -16.83 -46.11 27.72
C THR A 76 -16.45 -44.82 28.46
N LEU A 77 -17.35 -44.29 29.30
CA LEU A 77 -17.05 -43.15 30.17
C LEU A 77 -15.86 -43.42 31.10
N ALA A 78 -15.67 -44.67 31.54
CA ALA A 78 -14.53 -45.06 32.36
C ALA A 78 -13.20 -44.98 31.57
N GLN A 79 -13.18 -45.42 30.32
CA GLN A 79 -12.02 -45.28 29.44
C GLN A 79 -11.71 -43.81 29.15
N LEU A 80 -12.74 -42.99 28.92
CA LEU A 80 -12.57 -41.55 28.75
C LEU A 80 -11.98 -40.90 29.99
N SER A 81 -12.50 -41.23 31.18
CA SER A 81 -12.00 -40.71 32.46
C SER A 81 -10.53 -41.08 32.70
N ALA A 82 -10.15 -42.32 32.39
CA ALA A 82 -8.77 -42.80 32.55
C ALA A 82 -7.77 -42.12 31.61
N GLN A 83 -8.20 -41.75 30.40
CA GLN A 83 -7.34 -41.14 29.37
C GLN A 83 -7.49 -39.62 29.25
N ALA A 84 -8.46 -39.02 29.96
CA ALA A 84 -8.62 -37.57 29.99
C ALA A 84 -7.45 -36.92 30.74
N ASN A 85 -6.93 -35.83 30.20
CA ASN A 85 -5.83 -35.08 30.80
C ASN A 85 -6.15 -34.58 32.23
N ASN A 86 -7.44 -34.40 32.56
CA ASN A 86 -7.91 -33.92 33.86
C ASN A 86 -8.33 -35.05 34.83
N LYS A 87 -8.31 -36.33 34.41
CA LYS A 87 -8.70 -37.52 35.21
C LYS A 87 -10.01 -37.35 36.01
N VAL A 88 -11.00 -36.67 35.42
CA VAL A 88 -12.28 -36.39 36.10
C VAL A 88 -13.18 -37.63 36.04
N ALA A 89 -13.78 -38.00 37.16
CA ALA A 89 -14.79 -39.05 37.21
C ALA A 89 -16.12 -38.53 36.63
N PHE A 90 -16.60 -39.15 35.55
CA PHE A 90 -17.85 -38.77 34.90
C PHE A 90 -19.05 -39.48 35.55
N LYS A 91 -20.16 -38.77 35.71
CA LYS A 91 -21.44 -39.38 36.07
C LYS A 91 -21.95 -40.25 34.92
N ASN A 92 -22.67 -41.32 35.23
CA ASN A 92 -23.17 -42.28 34.23
C ASN A 92 -24.34 -41.73 33.38
N GLY A 93 -24.92 -40.59 33.76
CA GLY A 93 -26.04 -39.97 33.06
C GLY A 93 -26.41 -38.61 33.62
N PRO A 94 -27.33 -37.90 32.95
CA PRO A 94 -27.72 -36.55 33.33
C PRO A 94 -28.64 -36.53 34.56
N PHE A 95 -28.72 -35.37 35.22
CA PHE A 95 -29.52 -35.24 36.44
C PHE A 95 -31.02 -35.50 36.27
N TRP A 96 -31.56 -35.41 35.04
CA TRP A 96 -32.98 -35.70 34.75
C TRP A 96 -33.27 -37.17 34.40
N GLY A 97 -32.26 -38.04 34.45
CA GLY A 97 -32.39 -39.47 34.18
C GLY A 97 -32.01 -39.90 32.77
N GLY A 98 -31.76 -41.20 32.60
CA GLY A 98 -31.16 -41.78 31.41
C GLY A 98 -29.66 -42.01 31.56
N THR A 99 -28.97 -42.25 30.45
CA THR A 99 -27.52 -42.50 30.38
C THR A 99 -26.92 -41.66 29.26
N TYR A 100 -25.64 -41.33 29.36
CA TYR A 100 -24.95 -40.75 28.21
C TYR A 100 -24.64 -41.83 27.17
N GLN A 101 -24.90 -41.51 25.92
CA GLN A 101 -24.58 -42.31 24.75
C GLN A 101 -23.47 -41.60 23.97
N ILE A 102 -22.49 -42.38 23.54
CA ILE A 102 -21.38 -41.91 22.71
C ILE A 102 -21.45 -42.66 21.39
N ALA A 103 -21.35 -41.92 20.29
CA ALA A 103 -21.21 -42.51 18.95
C ALA A 103 -19.96 -41.94 18.29
N LEU A 104 -19.20 -42.83 17.64
CA LEU A 104 -18.03 -42.48 16.84
C LEU A 104 -18.22 -43.00 15.42
N SER A 105 -17.77 -42.24 14.44
CA SER A 105 -17.76 -42.64 13.05
C SER A 105 -16.59 -42.02 12.31
N ILE A 106 -16.00 -42.75 11.37
CA ILE A 106 -15.00 -42.19 10.46
C ILE A 106 -15.75 -41.46 9.35
N VAL A 107 -15.36 -40.23 9.07
CA VAL A 107 -15.98 -39.32 8.08
C VAL A 107 -14.88 -38.63 7.26
N PRO A 108 -15.20 -38.05 6.08
CA PRO A 108 -16.46 -38.16 5.35
C PRO A 108 -16.61 -39.50 4.62
N ASP A 109 -17.70 -39.65 3.86
CA ASP A 109 -17.77 -40.63 2.78
C ASP A 109 -16.58 -40.43 1.83
N ASN A 110 -16.10 -41.52 1.24
CA ASN A 110 -14.92 -41.52 0.36
C ASN A 110 -13.64 -40.96 1.02
N CYS A 111 -13.45 -41.17 2.32
CA CYS A 111 -12.20 -40.82 2.97
C CYS A 111 -11.10 -41.87 2.70
N SER A 112 -9.85 -41.42 2.58
CA SER A 112 -8.68 -42.30 2.59
C SER A 112 -7.48 -41.65 3.29
N THR A 113 -6.65 -42.48 3.91
CA THR A 113 -5.38 -42.04 4.50
C THR A 113 -4.39 -41.52 3.46
N ALA A 114 -4.46 -42.00 2.21
CA ALA A 114 -3.66 -41.49 1.09
C ALA A 114 -4.03 -40.06 0.69
N ALA A 115 -5.33 -39.71 0.76
CA ALA A 115 -5.82 -38.36 0.50
C ALA A 115 -5.71 -37.42 1.72
N GLY A 116 -5.38 -37.96 2.91
CA GLY A 116 -5.24 -37.18 4.14
C GLY A 116 -6.55 -36.54 4.62
N ASN A 117 -7.71 -37.11 4.27
CA ASN A 117 -9.04 -36.51 4.52
C ASN A 117 -9.94 -37.32 5.46
N CYS A 118 -9.46 -38.44 6.02
CA CYS A 118 -10.21 -39.18 7.04
C CYS A 118 -10.14 -38.46 8.38
N HIS A 119 -11.28 -38.43 9.08
CA HIS A 119 -11.44 -37.83 10.41
C HIS A 119 -12.38 -38.67 11.26
N VAL A 120 -12.30 -38.58 12.58
CA VAL A 120 -13.25 -39.26 13.48
C VAL A 120 -14.27 -38.24 14.00
N ALA A 121 -15.50 -38.33 13.52
CA ALA A 121 -16.60 -37.57 14.09
C ALA A 121 -17.09 -38.25 15.36
N SER A 122 -17.41 -37.44 16.37
CA SER A 122 -17.94 -37.92 17.63
C SER A 122 -19.19 -37.17 18.06
N GLN A 123 -20.09 -37.91 18.69
CA GLN A 123 -21.34 -37.42 19.22
C GLN A 123 -21.49 -37.91 20.65
N ILE A 124 -21.89 -37.02 21.55
CA ILE A 124 -22.37 -37.38 22.88
C ILE A 124 -23.75 -36.79 23.11
N TYR A 125 -24.68 -37.63 23.55
CA TYR A 125 -26.05 -37.24 23.82
C TYR A 125 -26.65 -38.06 24.96
N PRO A 126 -27.58 -37.50 25.74
CA PRO A 126 -28.41 -38.25 26.68
C PRO A 126 -29.32 -39.25 25.96
N SER A 127 -29.62 -40.40 26.56
CA SER A 127 -30.58 -41.38 26.01
C SER A 127 -32.05 -40.93 26.11
N SER A 128 -32.33 -39.91 26.93
CA SER A 128 -33.67 -39.37 27.16
C SER A 128 -33.68 -37.84 27.05
N PRO A 129 -34.75 -37.24 26.48
CA PRO A 129 -34.88 -35.80 26.35
C PRO A 129 -34.97 -35.12 27.71
N LEU A 130 -34.58 -33.85 27.75
CA LEU A 130 -34.84 -33.02 28.92
C LEU A 130 -36.35 -32.77 29.00
N ILE A 131 -36.99 -33.30 30.03
CA ILE A 131 -38.41 -33.10 30.31
C ILE A 131 -38.59 -32.07 31.42
N SER A 132 -39.50 -31.13 31.21
CA SER A 132 -39.86 -30.13 32.21
C SER A 132 -40.60 -30.79 33.37
N LEU A 133 -40.16 -30.47 34.59
CA LEU A 133 -40.76 -31.00 35.82
C LEU A 133 -42.17 -30.46 36.06
N LYS A 134 -42.54 -29.34 35.44
CA LYS A 134 -43.80 -28.62 35.67
C LYS A 134 -44.98 -29.22 34.91
N ASP A 135 -44.77 -29.54 33.66
CA ASP A 135 -45.82 -29.91 32.69
C ASP A 135 -45.54 -31.25 31.99
N LYS A 136 -44.43 -31.92 32.32
CA LYS A 136 -44.04 -33.22 31.75
C LYS A 136 -43.89 -33.20 30.23
N THR A 137 -43.64 -32.03 29.64
CA THR A 137 -43.36 -31.85 28.21
C THR A 137 -41.86 -31.63 27.97
N PRO A 138 -41.38 -31.73 26.71
CA PRO A 138 -40.00 -31.39 26.36
C PRO A 138 -39.61 -29.96 26.75
N ASP A 139 -38.55 -29.81 27.54
CA ASP A 139 -38.05 -28.50 27.98
C ASP A 139 -37.03 -27.92 27.01
N ILE A 140 -37.54 -27.24 25.98
CA ILE A 140 -36.70 -26.64 24.94
C ILE A 140 -35.86 -25.48 25.48
N ALA A 141 -36.42 -24.68 26.38
CA ALA A 141 -35.72 -23.54 26.97
C ALA A 141 -34.55 -24.03 27.84
N GLY A 142 -34.78 -25.07 28.66
CA GLY A 142 -33.74 -25.69 29.44
C GLY A 142 -32.67 -26.36 28.59
N ALA A 143 -33.06 -27.02 27.49
CA ALA A 143 -32.13 -27.60 26.52
C ALA A 143 -31.25 -26.52 25.87
N GLY A 144 -31.83 -25.35 25.56
CA GLY A 144 -31.11 -24.19 25.07
C GLY A 144 -30.09 -23.63 26.07
N VAL A 145 -30.46 -23.52 27.36
CA VAL A 145 -29.53 -23.10 28.43
C VAL A 145 -28.38 -24.08 28.58
N LEU A 146 -28.68 -25.39 28.57
CA LEU A 146 -27.68 -26.44 28.69
C LEU A 146 -26.71 -26.41 27.51
N ALA A 147 -27.23 -26.32 26.28
CA ALA A 147 -26.42 -26.19 25.09
C ALA A 147 -25.55 -24.92 25.18
N ALA A 148 -26.12 -23.78 25.56
CA ALA A 148 -25.38 -22.51 25.70
C ALA A 148 -24.21 -22.61 26.68
N ALA A 149 -24.38 -23.35 27.78
CA ALA A 149 -23.29 -23.64 28.70
C ALA A 149 -22.21 -24.53 28.08
N GLY A 150 -22.60 -25.53 27.27
CA GLY A 150 -21.66 -26.41 26.58
C GLY A 150 -20.87 -25.75 25.44
N GLY A 151 -21.39 -24.67 24.85
CA GLY A 151 -20.70 -23.86 23.83
C GLY A 151 -21.04 -24.25 22.39
N ALA A 152 -20.24 -23.78 21.43
CA ALA A 152 -20.53 -23.86 19.98
C ALA A 152 -20.67 -25.29 19.41
N GLN A 153 -20.13 -26.28 20.13
CA GLN A 153 -20.20 -27.69 19.81
C GLN A 153 -21.54 -28.34 20.19
N PHE A 154 -22.41 -27.62 20.89
CA PHE A 154 -23.68 -28.13 21.37
C PHE A 154 -24.83 -27.65 20.50
N GLY A 155 -25.87 -28.46 20.46
CA GLY A 155 -27.13 -28.17 19.80
C GLY A 155 -28.29 -28.84 20.51
N TYR A 156 -29.51 -28.45 20.17
CA TYR A 156 -30.70 -29.09 20.70
C TYR A 156 -31.81 -29.25 19.65
N SER A 157 -32.71 -30.21 19.88
CA SER A 157 -33.93 -30.39 19.06
C SER A 157 -35.09 -29.57 19.63
N THR A 158 -35.93 -29.04 18.75
CA THR A 158 -37.07 -28.20 19.13
C THR A 158 -38.40 -28.91 18.85
N ASN A 159 -39.51 -28.39 19.38
CA ASN A 159 -40.85 -28.91 19.04
C ASN A 159 -41.18 -28.74 17.55
N ARG A 160 -40.58 -27.76 16.86
CA ARG A 160 -40.78 -27.54 15.41
C ARG A 160 -39.94 -28.49 14.56
N ALA A 161 -38.79 -28.93 15.06
CA ALA A 161 -37.88 -29.84 14.37
C ALA A 161 -37.41 -30.94 15.33
N PRO A 162 -38.29 -31.87 15.75
CA PRO A 162 -37.94 -32.88 16.75
C PRO A 162 -36.99 -33.97 16.19
N ALA A 163 -36.97 -34.17 14.87
CA ALA A 163 -36.12 -35.15 14.19
C ALA A 163 -34.69 -34.64 13.91
N THR A 164 -34.39 -33.39 14.24
CA THR A 164 -33.11 -32.74 13.93
C THR A 164 -32.59 -32.02 15.17
N VAL A 165 -31.29 -32.12 15.41
CA VAL A 165 -30.60 -31.29 16.39
C VAL A 165 -29.85 -30.19 15.65
N THR A 166 -30.08 -28.95 16.06
CA THR A 166 -29.43 -27.77 15.48
C THR A 166 -28.43 -27.20 16.48
N GLY A 167 -27.19 -27.01 16.03
CA GLY A 167 -26.15 -26.34 16.79
C GLY A 167 -26.56 -24.93 17.20
N ILE A 168 -26.01 -24.44 18.30
CA ILE A 168 -26.28 -23.07 18.77
C ILE A 168 -25.94 -22.07 17.66
N ASN A 169 -26.82 -21.10 17.45
CA ASN A 169 -26.77 -20.12 16.36
C ASN A 169 -26.87 -20.72 14.94
N GLY A 170 -27.30 -21.98 14.79
CA GLY A 170 -27.47 -22.61 13.47
C GLY A 170 -26.17 -23.05 12.80
N GLY A 171 -25.06 -23.15 13.54
CA GLY A 171 -23.75 -23.47 12.98
C GLY A 171 -23.63 -24.86 12.33
N TRP A 172 -24.52 -25.79 12.69
CA TRP A 172 -24.60 -27.13 12.10
C TRP A 172 -25.98 -27.75 12.37
N THR A 173 -26.32 -28.80 11.62
CA THR A 173 -27.53 -29.60 11.82
C THR A 173 -27.23 -31.08 11.65
N LEU A 174 -27.73 -31.92 12.55
CA LEU A 174 -27.62 -33.38 12.46
C LEU A 174 -28.98 -34.05 12.71
N PRO A 175 -29.21 -35.25 12.16
CA PRO A 175 -30.34 -36.08 12.57
C PRO A 175 -30.31 -36.30 14.08
N ASN A 176 -31.48 -36.25 14.71
CA ASN A 176 -31.59 -36.53 16.14
C ASN A 176 -31.34 -38.02 16.40
N PRO A 177 -30.30 -38.38 17.19
CA PRO A 177 -29.88 -39.76 17.34
C PRO A 177 -30.90 -40.64 18.08
N VAL A 178 -31.89 -40.05 18.76
CA VAL A 178 -32.97 -40.81 19.44
C VAL A 178 -34.31 -40.73 18.71
N GLY A 179 -34.29 -40.38 17.42
CA GLY A 179 -35.47 -40.21 16.58
C GLY A 179 -36.19 -38.88 16.80
N SER A 180 -37.47 -38.81 16.47
CA SER A 180 -38.28 -37.57 16.50
C SER A 180 -38.68 -37.13 17.91
N LYS A 181 -37.70 -36.84 18.78
CA LYS A 181 -37.91 -36.38 20.16
C LYS A 181 -37.42 -34.94 20.34
N ALA A 182 -38.30 -34.04 20.75
CA ALA A 182 -37.93 -32.67 21.10
C ALA A 182 -37.22 -32.60 22.47
N GLY A 183 -36.43 -31.56 22.72
CA GLY A 183 -35.70 -31.37 23.99
C GLY A 183 -34.47 -32.25 24.14
N MET A 184 -33.97 -32.81 23.03
CA MET A 184 -32.71 -33.54 23.02
C MET A 184 -31.55 -32.56 22.93
N VAL A 185 -30.47 -32.85 23.65
CA VAL A 185 -29.20 -32.11 23.53
C VAL A 185 -28.16 -33.06 22.93
N LEU A 186 -27.40 -32.56 21.97
CA LEU A 186 -26.30 -33.26 21.32
C LEU A 186 -25.09 -32.36 21.39
N ALA A 187 -23.96 -32.92 21.82
CA ALA A 187 -22.66 -32.30 21.59
C ALA A 187 -21.94 -33.10 20.51
N ILE A 188 -21.33 -32.37 19.59
CA ILE A 188 -20.40 -32.92 18.61
C ILE A 188 -18.99 -32.52 19.01
N ASN A 189 -18.01 -33.35 18.71
CA ASN A 189 -16.68 -32.81 18.51
C ASN A 189 -16.66 -32.36 17.04
N GLY A 190 -16.43 -31.05 16.82
CA GLY A 190 -16.75 -30.37 15.55
C GLY A 190 -16.29 -31.13 14.30
N PHE A 191 -16.97 -30.92 13.17
CA PHE A 191 -16.47 -31.38 11.87
C PHE A 191 -15.04 -30.85 11.66
N GLY A 192 -14.04 -31.74 11.60
CA GLY A 192 -12.62 -31.37 11.54
C GLY A 192 -11.93 -31.11 12.88
N ALA A 193 -12.45 -31.69 13.98
CA ALA A 193 -11.94 -31.49 15.34
C ALA A 193 -11.11 -32.64 15.93
N ASP A 194 -10.42 -33.41 15.07
CA ASP A 194 -9.33 -34.26 15.53
C ASP A 194 -8.19 -33.37 16.04
N GLY A 195 -8.05 -33.23 17.36
CA GLY A 195 -6.90 -32.60 18.00
C GLY A 195 -6.99 -31.10 18.34
N ASN A 196 -8.12 -30.62 18.87
CA ASN A 196 -8.27 -29.27 19.47
C ASN A 196 -8.57 -28.13 18.45
N SER A 197 -9.72 -28.23 17.78
CA SER A 197 -10.18 -27.31 16.71
C SER A 197 -10.95 -26.03 17.14
N PRO A 198 -10.59 -25.36 18.26
CA PRO A 198 -10.72 -23.89 18.36
C PRO A 198 -9.49 -23.16 17.80
N TYR A 199 -8.41 -23.89 17.51
CA TYR A 199 -7.11 -23.32 17.17
C TYR A 199 -6.76 -23.62 15.71
N TYR A 200 -6.29 -22.61 14.99
CA TYR A 200 -5.68 -22.81 13.68
C TYR A 200 -4.45 -23.71 13.81
N ARG A 201 -4.37 -24.77 13.00
CA ARG A 201 -3.19 -25.64 12.96
C ARG A 201 -1.97 -24.82 12.53
N ARG A 202 -0.95 -24.79 13.37
CA ARG A 202 0.31 -24.03 13.17
C ARG A 202 1.36 -24.80 12.37
N ASP A 203 1.09 -26.06 12.05
CA ASP A 203 2.01 -26.96 11.35
C ASP A 203 1.98 -26.81 9.82
N GLY A 204 1.13 -25.92 9.29
CA GLY A 204 1.03 -25.63 7.86
C GLY A 204 0.32 -26.72 7.04
N ALA A 205 -0.16 -27.79 7.67
CA ALA A 205 -0.80 -28.91 6.96
C ALA A 205 -2.19 -28.57 6.40
N LEU A 206 -2.87 -27.56 6.98
CA LEU A 206 -4.17 -27.10 6.51
C LEU A 206 -4.13 -25.58 6.23
N PRO A 207 -4.19 -25.14 4.95
CA PRO A 207 -4.17 -23.74 4.62
C PRO A 207 -5.45 -23.02 5.08
N LEU A 208 -5.31 -21.78 5.53
CA LEU A 208 -6.43 -20.87 5.77
C LEU A 208 -7.00 -20.40 4.43
N THR A 209 -8.14 -20.95 4.02
CA THR A 209 -8.79 -20.60 2.74
C THR A 209 -9.92 -19.58 2.90
N GLY A 210 -10.39 -19.34 4.13
CA GLY A 210 -11.43 -18.36 4.45
C GLY A 210 -10.90 -16.95 4.73
N THR A 211 -11.83 -16.00 4.87
CA THR A 211 -11.48 -14.64 5.33
C THR A 211 -11.13 -14.68 6.82
N MET A 212 -10.00 -14.08 7.18
CA MET A 212 -9.63 -13.86 8.58
C MET A 212 -10.06 -12.46 9.01
N ASN A 213 -10.81 -12.36 10.11
CA ASN A 213 -11.10 -11.10 10.79
C ASN A 213 -10.46 -11.16 12.18
N ALA A 214 -9.50 -10.27 12.43
CA ALA A 214 -8.77 -10.21 13.69
C ALA A 214 -9.49 -9.41 14.79
N ASN A 215 -10.70 -8.86 14.56
CA ASN A 215 -11.51 -8.15 15.55
C ASN A 215 -10.72 -7.12 16.39
N ASN A 216 -10.05 -6.19 15.71
CA ASN A 216 -9.20 -5.14 16.31
C ASN A 216 -8.02 -5.66 17.14
N GLN A 217 -7.58 -6.91 16.94
CA GLN A 217 -6.37 -7.43 17.55
C GLN A 217 -5.13 -7.13 16.69
N ASP A 218 -4.01 -6.89 17.35
CA ASP A 218 -2.72 -6.69 16.70
C ASP A 218 -2.19 -8.00 16.11
N MET A 219 -1.55 -7.90 14.94
CA MET A 219 -0.75 -8.98 14.36
C MET A 219 0.73 -8.66 14.58
N GLN A 220 1.39 -9.39 15.48
CA GLN A 220 2.80 -9.19 15.83
C GLN A 220 3.68 -10.33 15.30
N ASN A 221 4.96 -10.05 15.06
CA ASN A 221 5.95 -11.01 14.54
C ASN A 221 5.56 -11.63 13.18
N VAL A 222 4.89 -10.86 12.33
CA VAL A 222 4.61 -11.26 10.95
C VAL A 222 5.93 -11.18 10.16
N GLY A 223 6.42 -12.32 9.66
CA GLY A 223 7.64 -12.39 8.86
C GLY A 223 7.48 -11.67 7.52
N ASN A 224 6.79 -12.31 6.57
CA ASN A 224 6.51 -11.74 5.25
C ASN A 224 4.99 -11.69 4.99
N VAL A 225 4.52 -10.59 4.41
CA VAL A 225 3.17 -10.46 3.84
C VAL A 225 3.27 -10.54 2.32
N THR A 226 3.00 -11.72 1.75
CA THR A 226 2.99 -11.93 0.30
C THR A 226 1.56 -12.02 -0.20
N LEU A 227 1.22 -11.19 -1.18
CA LEU A 227 -0.06 -11.22 -1.85
C LEU A 227 0.04 -11.98 -3.17
N GLY A 228 -0.98 -12.78 -3.49
CA GLY A 228 -1.09 -13.41 -4.80
C GLY A 228 -1.25 -12.38 -5.93
N ALA A 229 -1.05 -12.81 -7.18
CA ALA A 229 -1.20 -11.96 -8.35
C ALA A 229 -2.56 -11.22 -8.35
N ASN A 230 -2.54 -9.93 -8.70
CA ASN A 230 -3.70 -9.04 -8.74
C ASN A 230 -4.44 -8.84 -7.40
N LYS A 231 -3.80 -9.14 -6.27
CA LYS A 231 -4.30 -8.80 -4.94
C LYS A 231 -3.62 -7.53 -4.44
N VAL A 232 -4.34 -6.75 -3.64
CA VAL A 232 -3.87 -5.45 -3.12
C VAL A 232 -4.01 -5.41 -1.60
N MET A 233 -3.00 -4.87 -0.92
CA MET A 233 -3.11 -4.51 0.49
C MET A 233 -3.86 -3.18 0.55
N LYS A 234 -5.08 -3.19 1.08
CA LYS A 234 -5.89 -1.98 1.24
C LYS A 234 -5.77 -1.45 2.66
N LEU A 235 -5.43 -0.17 2.78
CA LEU A 235 -5.63 0.59 4.01
C LEU A 235 -7.03 1.21 3.94
N GLN A 236 -7.76 1.22 5.06
CA GLN A 236 -9.02 1.96 5.12
C GLN A 236 -8.73 3.46 4.99
N ALA A 237 -9.64 4.19 4.34
CA ALA A 237 -9.51 5.64 4.19
C ALA A 237 -9.33 6.31 5.57
N GLY A 238 -8.32 7.18 5.69
CA GLY A 238 -7.97 7.81 6.96
C GLY A 238 -6.87 7.10 7.75
N ASN A 239 -6.57 5.83 7.45
CA ASN A 239 -5.48 5.09 8.09
C ASN A 239 -4.16 5.25 7.32
N SER A 240 -3.03 4.92 7.95
CA SER A 240 -1.69 5.04 7.37
C SER A 240 -0.86 3.77 7.56
N LEU A 241 -0.02 3.45 6.58
CA LEU A 241 1.09 2.53 6.74
C LEU A 241 2.29 3.32 7.25
N GLN A 242 2.68 3.07 8.49
CA GLN A 242 3.89 3.61 9.08
C GLN A 242 5.05 2.62 8.85
N ILE A 243 6.06 3.05 8.10
CA ILE A 243 7.29 2.30 7.89
C ILE A 243 8.33 2.84 8.87
N ASP A 244 8.52 2.09 9.96
CA ASP A 244 9.33 2.50 11.11
C ASP A 244 8.89 3.90 11.64
N ASN A 245 9.72 4.60 12.41
CA ASN A 245 9.44 5.95 12.88
C ASN A 245 9.76 7.06 11.84
N GLY A 246 9.98 6.68 10.58
CA GLY A 246 10.55 7.54 9.54
C GLY A 246 9.55 8.08 8.52
N ALA A 247 8.78 7.20 7.87
CA ALA A 247 7.86 7.56 6.78
C ALA A 247 6.46 7.00 7.01
N MET A 248 5.44 7.83 6.78
CA MET A 248 4.04 7.41 6.79
C MET A 248 3.45 7.55 5.39
N TYR A 249 2.90 6.46 4.88
CA TYR A 249 2.14 6.43 3.63
C TYR A 249 0.66 6.51 3.98
N TYR A 250 0.02 7.55 3.49
CA TYR A 250 -1.38 7.86 3.72
C TYR A 250 -2.12 7.90 2.39
N GLY A 251 -3.36 7.42 2.38
CA GLY A 251 -4.25 7.52 1.24
C GLY A 251 -5.69 7.80 1.68
N ASP A 252 -6.38 8.62 0.91
CA ASP A 252 -7.83 8.79 0.97
C ASP A 252 -8.46 8.39 -0.38
N SER A 253 -9.75 8.65 -0.58
CA SER A 253 -10.44 8.30 -1.82
C SER A 253 -10.02 9.13 -3.05
N VAL A 254 -9.19 10.16 -2.86
CA VAL A 254 -8.82 11.17 -3.85
C VAL A 254 -7.29 11.32 -3.96
N ASN A 255 -6.57 11.26 -2.85
CA ASN A 255 -5.16 11.61 -2.74
C ASN A 255 -4.33 10.53 -2.05
N ALA A 256 -3.03 10.55 -2.31
CA ALA A 256 -2.01 9.85 -1.54
C ALA A 256 -0.93 10.83 -1.08
N ALA A 257 -0.36 10.59 0.10
CA ALA A 257 0.70 11.42 0.66
C ALA A 257 1.78 10.57 1.34
N VAL A 258 3.03 11.03 1.25
CA VAL A 258 4.16 10.52 2.02
C VAL A 258 4.56 11.59 3.02
N ARG A 259 4.48 11.29 4.31
CA ARG A 259 4.90 12.19 5.40
C ARG A 259 6.19 11.67 6.01
N THR A 260 7.23 12.50 6.01
CA THR A 260 8.55 12.17 6.54
C THR A 260 8.97 13.19 7.60
N LYS A 261 9.75 12.77 8.60
CA LYS A 261 10.41 13.70 9.55
C LYS A 261 11.63 14.41 8.93
N GLY A 262 12.17 13.84 7.85
CA GLY A 262 13.29 14.38 7.06
C GLY A 262 12.96 14.44 5.57
N ALA A 263 13.93 14.17 4.71
CA ALA A 263 13.74 14.12 3.26
C ALA A 263 13.15 12.79 2.77
N LEU A 264 12.52 12.80 1.60
CA LEU A 264 12.14 11.61 0.85
C LEU A 264 13.29 11.21 -0.09
N TYR A 265 13.91 10.06 0.15
CA TYR A 265 14.92 9.48 -0.74
C TYR A 265 14.31 8.37 -1.57
N VAL A 266 14.35 8.52 -2.90
CA VAL A 266 13.96 7.48 -3.85
C VAL A 266 15.24 6.83 -4.37
N GLN A 267 15.47 5.56 -4.04
CA GLN A 267 16.70 4.82 -4.36
C GLN A 267 16.41 3.62 -5.25
N ASN A 268 17.42 3.16 -5.99
CA ASN A 268 17.33 1.91 -6.72
C ASN A 268 17.20 0.72 -5.75
N TYR A 269 16.75 -0.42 -6.28
CA TYR A 269 16.52 -1.63 -5.47
C TYR A 269 17.77 -2.07 -4.70
N GLN A 270 18.96 -1.85 -5.26
CA GLN A 270 20.24 -2.21 -4.66
C GLN A 270 20.71 -1.21 -3.57
N GLY A 271 20.03 -0.07 -3.40
CA GLY A 271 20.42 0.99 -2.46
C GLY A 271 21.72 1.72 -2.82
N THR A 272 22.27 1.50 -4.02
CA THR A 272 23.58 2.05 -4.43
C THR A 272 23.49 3.47 -5.00
N GLY A 273 22.28 3.97 -5.23
CA GLY A 273 22.08 5.32 -5.77
C GLY A 273 20.61 5.72 -5.83
N GLY A 274 20.35 6.95 -6.25
CA GLY A 274 19.00 7.46 -6.48
C GLY A 274 18.29 6.71 -7.62
N ALA A 275 16.98 6.53 -7.50
CA ALA A 275 16.12 6.02 -8.57
C ALA A 275 15.27 7.15 -9.18
N PRO A 276 14.86 7.01 -10.46
CA PRO A 276 14.04 8.00 -11.12
C PRO A 276 12.62 8.05 -10.54
N ILE A 277 12.03 9.24 -10.54
CA ILE A 277 10.59 9.45 -10.33
C ILE A 277 9.99 9.73 -11.71
N ASN A 278 9.17 8.81 -12.23
CA ASN A 278 8.49 8.97 -13.51
C ASN A 278 7.05 9.44 -13.26
N VAL A 279 6.79 10.73 -13.49
CA VAL A 279 5.50 11.38 -13.27
C VAL A 279 5.22 12.33 -14.43
N GLY A 280 3.94 12.61 -14.70
CA GLY A 280 3.55 13.57 -15.74
C GLY A 280 3.94 14.99 -15.38
N ASP A 281 3.41 15.50 -14.26
CA ASP A 281 3.70 16.84 -13.76
C ASP A 281 4.28 16.80 -12.34
N VAL A 282 5.23 17.69 -12.06
CA VAL A 282 5.75 17.97 -10.71
C VAL A 282 5.33 19.38 -10.32
N ASN A 283 4.38 19.49 -9.39
CA ASN A 283 4.04 20.77 -8.77
C ASN A 283 4.76 20.90 -7.43
N SER A 284 5.78 21.76 -7.36
CA SER A 284 6.55 22.04 -6.14
C SER A 284 6.23 23.44 -5.63
N SER A 285 5.87 23.56 -4.35
CA SER A 285 5.72 24.85 -3.66
C SER A 285 7.05 25.50 -3.28
N GLY A 286 8.17 24.79 -3.45
CA GLY A 286 9.52 25.26 -3.18
C GLY A 286 10.44 25.15 -4.39
N THR A 287 11.75 25.13 -4.15
CA THR A 287 12.75 25.03 -5.22
C THR A 287 12.88 23.61 -5.75
N VAL A 288 12.95 23.46 -7.08
CA VAL A 288 13.38 22.23 -7.74
C VAL A 288 14.85 22.41 -8.16
N SER A 289 15.75 21.59 -7.61
CA SER A 289 17.18 21.60 -7.95
C SER A 289 17.53 20.32 -8.69
N ALA A 290 18.12 20.45 -9.88
CA ALA A 290 18.56 19.32 -10.70
C ALA A 290 19.95 19.60 -11.27
N ASN A 291 20.81 18.58 -11.33
CA ASN A 291 22.15 18.70 -11.90
C ASN A 291 22.11 18.91 -13.42
N VAL A 292 21.15 18.27 -14.08
CA VAL A 292 20.90 18.38 -15.52
C VAL A 292 19.39 18.45 -15.74
N VAL A 293 18.94 19.44 -16.52
CA VAL A 293 17.56 19.57 -16.99
C VAL A 293 17.58 19.41 -18.50
N ASN A 294 17.08 18.27 -19.00
CA ASN A 294 16.98 18.01 -20.44
C ASN A 294 15.50 18.06 -20.84
N THR A 295 15.09 19.18 -21.45
CA THR A 295 13.70 19.44 -21.83
C THR A 295 13.64 20.00 -23.24
N ASN A 296 12.70 19.53 -24.07
CA ASN A 296 12.48 20.11 -25.40
C ASN A 296 11.97 21.56 -25.32
N VAL A 297 11.28 21.92 -24.24
CA VAL A 297 10.80 23.28 -23.93
C VAL A 297 10.96 23.54 -22.44
N ALA A 298 11.65 24.61 -22.05
CA ALA A 298 11.73 25.07 -20.67
C ALA A 298 11.05 26.43 -20.54
N ASN A 299 10.00 26.55 -19.72
CA ASN A 299 9.38 27.83 -19.37
C ASN A 299 9.73 28.18 -17.93
N ILE A 300 10.92 28.74 -17.73
CA ILE A 300 11.43 29.10 -16.41
C ILE A 300 10.86 30.46 -16.04
N ASN A 301 10.08 30.57 -14.96
CA ASN A 301 9.54 31.85 -14.47
C ASN A 301 8.57 32.55 -15.45
N ALA A 302 7.44 31.90 -15.77
CA ALA A 302 6.45 32.36 -16.75
C ALA A 302 5.62 33.60 -16.34
N ALA A 303 5.77 34.10 -15.11
CA ALA A 303 5.01 35.26 -14.65
C ALA A 303 5.59 36.56 -15.22
N ALA A 304 4.75 37.38 -15.87
CA ALA A 304 5.12 38.63 -16.54
C ALA A 304 5.53 39.79 -15.60
N GLY A 305 5.83 39.50 -14.33
CA GLY A 305 6.24 40.51 -13.34
C GLY A 305 7.73 40.86 -13.41
N ASN A 306 8.07 41.97 -12.74
CA ASN A 306 9.45 42.40 -12.47
C ASN A 306 10.27 41.21 -11.97
N CYS A 307 11.50 41.10 -12.45
CA CYS A 307 12.40 40.01 -12.14
C CYS A 307 13.39 40.37 -11.02
N GLY A 308 13.89 39.35 -10.31
CA GLY A 308 15.02 39.50 -9.40
C GLY A 308 16.34 39.59 -10.17
N TRP A 309 17.26 40.43 -9.71
CA TRP A 309 18.61 40.54 -10.26
C TRP A 309 19.27 39.16 -10.45
N ASN A 310 19.90 38.92 -11.60
CA ASN A 310 20.46 37.64 -12.05
C ASN A 310 19.44 36.53 -12.39
N GLY A 311 18.14 36.84 -12.49
CA GLY A 311 17.15 35.90 -13.01
C GLY A 311 17.33 35.61 -14.51
N VAL A 312 17.06 34.36 -14.91
CA VAL A 312 16.97 33.93 -16.32
C VAL A 312 15.60 33.31 -16.56
N THR A 313 14.98 33.63 -17.70
CA THR A 313 13.73 33.01 -18.16
C THR A 313 13.86 32.67 -19.64
N ILE A 314 13.14 31.65 -20.10
CA ILE A 314 12.96 31.36 -21.53
C ILE A 314 11.48 31.49 -21.83
N ARG A 315 11.11 32.42 -22.71
CA ARG A 315 9.73 32.70 -23.11
C ARG A 315 9.66 32.83 -24.62
N ASN A 316 8.66 32.20 -25.25
CA ASN A 316 8.48 32.28 -26.70
C ASN A 316 9.77 31.98 -27.49
N ASN A 317 10.52 30.95 -27.07
CA ASN A 317 11.83 30.55 -27.63
C ASN A 317 12.97 31.57 -27.50
N LEU A 318 12.81 32.62 -26.70
CA LEU A 318 13.86 33.60 -26.43
C LEU A 318 14.31 33.51 -24.97
N MET A 319 15.62 33.55 -24.75
CA MET A 319 16.21 33.67 -23.41
C MET A 319 16.22 35.14 -23.00
N TYR A 320 15.80 35.43 -21.78
CA TYR A 320 15.87 36.76 -21.17
C TYR A 320 16.68 36.69 -19.88
N VAL A 321 17.44 37.75 -19.62
CA VAL A 321 18.18 37.98 -18.38
C VAL A 321 17.58 39.20 -17.69
N CYS A 322 17.47 39.14 -16.37
CA CYS A 322 16.99 40.25 -15.58
C CYS A 322 18.04 41.36 -15.46
N ASN A 323 17.68 42.59 -15.85
CA ASN A 323 18.56 43.74 -15.68
C ASN A 323 18.44 44.37 -14.27
N LYS A 324 19.25 45.40 -13.98
CA LYS A 324 19.35 46.00 -12.63
C LYS A 324 18.11 46.76 -12.21
N TRP A 325 17.22 47.00 -13.16
CA TRP A 325 15.96 47.70 -12.98
C TRP A 325 14.78 46.73 -12.84
N GLY A 326 15.04 45.42 -12.74
CA GLY A 326 14.01 44.40 -12.58
C GLY A 326 13.23 44.12 -13.86
N ASN A 327 13.76 44.47 -15.04
CA ASN A 327 13.13 44.22 -16.32
C ASN A 327 13.78 43.03 -17.03
N TRP A 328 12.95 42.22 -17.70
CA TRP A 328 13.42 41.17 -18.59
C TRP A 328 14.00 41.79 -19.86
N VAL A 329 15.26 41.46 -20.14
CA VAL A 329 15.99 41.93 -21.32
C VAL A 329 16.39 40.70 -22.11
N GLY A 330 16.12 40.67 -23.42
CA GLY A 330 16.53 39.55 -24.27
C GLY A 330 18.03 39.35 -24.18
N ALA A 331 18.49 38.12 -23.97
CA ALA A 331 19.92 37.81 -23.88
C ALA A 331 20.67 38.26 -25.14
N SER A 332 20.00 38.25 -26.30
CA SER A 332 20.50 38.78 -27.57
C SER A 332 20.83 40.27 -27.55
N THR A 333 20.23 41.05 -26.65
CA THR A 333 20.55 42.48 -26.50
C THR A 333 21.73 42.74 -25.58
N LEU A 334 22.19 41.73 -24.82
CA LEU A 334 23.33 41.80 -23.91
C LEU A 334 24.62 41.25 -24.53
N VAL A 335 24.48 40.36 -25.52
CA VAL A 335 25.58 39.85 -26.33
C VAL A 335 25.62 40.72 -27.60
N SER A 336 26.79 41.26 -27.99
CA SER A 336 26.88 42.01 -29.23
C SER A 336 26.38 41.16 -30.39
N ASN A 337 25.57 41.74 -31.26
CA ASN A 337 25.15 41.10 -32.52
C ASN A 337 26.32 40.83 -33.48
N GLN A 338 27.52 41.28 -33.12
CA GLN A 338 28.77 41.00 -33.82
C GLN A 338 29.55 39.91 -33.07
N SER A 339 29.81 38.79 -33.73
CA SER A 339 30.95 37.91 -33.39
C SER A 339 32.21 38.49 -34.04
N ALA A 340 33.37 38.36 -33.39
CA ALA A 340 34.67 38.57 -34.02
C ALA A 340 35.31 37.20 -34.20
N ASP A 341 35.45 36.77 -35.45
CA ASP A 341 35.89 35.41 -35.80
C ASP A 341 37.41 35.37 -36.00
N SER A 342 38.01 36.45 -36.51
CA SER A 342 39.46 36.53 -36.75
C SER A 342 39.96 37.97 -36.74
N GLN A 343 41.22 38.14 -36.30
CA GLN A 343 41.95 39.41 -36.26
C GLN A 343 43.27 39.25 -37.02
N TYR A 344 43.46 40.11 -38.01
CA TYR A 344 44.59 40.07 -38.94
C TYR A 344 45.45 41.31 -38.74
N SER A 345 46.58 41.21 -38.04
CA SER A 345 47.48 42.34 -37.72
C SER A 345 48.66 42.44 -38.69
N GLY A 346 49.12 43.65 -38.99
CA GLY A 346 50.31 43.92 -39.82
C GLY A 346 50.07 43.75 -41.32
N TRP A 347 48.83 43.92 -41.78
CA TRP A 347 48.45 43.68 -43.17
C TRP A 347 48.79 44.87 -44.05
N TYR A 348 49.38 44.59 -45.21
CA TYR A 348 49.77 45.59 -46.21
C TYR A 348 48.74 45.72 -47.32
N ASN A 349 48.87 46.78 -48.11
CA ASN A 349 48.09 46.99 -49.32
C ASN A 349 48.11 45.74 -50.23
N GLY A 350 46.93 45.30 -50.66
CA GLY A 350 46.73 44.15 -51.53
C GLY A 350 46.55 42.79 -50.83
N TRP A 351 46.63 42.71 -49.50
CA TRP A 351 46.42 41.45 -48.78
C TRP A 351 44.91 41.11 -48.66
N GLY A 352 44.55 39.84 -48.91
CA GLY A 352 43.16 39.36 -48.94
C GLY A 352 42.71 38.54 -47.72
N VAL A 353 41.68 38.98 -47.00
CA VAL A 353 41.03 38.24 -45.90
C VAL A 353 39.80 37.50 -46.44
N ASN A 354 39.55 36.29 -45.94
CA ASN A 354 38.34 35.55 -46.29
C ASN A 354 37.15 36.11 -45.48
N PRO A 355 36.00 36.43 -46.13
CA PRO A 355 34.78 36.68 -45.38
C PRO A 355 34.38 35.44 -44.57
N PRO A 356 34.04 35.57 -43.29
CA PRO A 356 33.59 34.45 -42.48
C PRO A 356 32.26 33.87 -42.99
N ALA A 357 32.08 32.55 -42.79
CA ALA A 357 30.84 31.86 -43.11
C ALA A 357 29.82 32.06 -41.99
N CYS A 358 28.93 33.02 -42.14
CA CYS A 358 27.91 33.31 -41.14
C CYS A 358 26.76 32.31 -41.19
N GLY A 359 26.28 31.90 -40.00
CA GLY A 359 25.06 31.11 -39.87
C GLY A 359 23.81 31.85 -40.36
N PRO A 360 22.64 31.19 -40.41
CA PRO A 360 21.39 31.80 -40.88
C PRO A 360 21.08 33.14 -40.22
N GLY A 361 20.78 34.17 -41.01
CA GLY A 361 20.49 35.53 -40.55
C GLY A 361 21.74 36.39 -40.23
N GLY A 362 22.95 35.85 -40.39
CA GLY A 362 24.19 36.59 -40.21
C GLY A 362 24.73 37.17 -41.52
N THR A 363 25.31 38.37 -41.44
CA THR A 363 26.03 39.04 -42.53
C THR A 363 27.48 39.26 -42.13
N ALA A 364 28.42 38.94 -43.02
CA ALA A 364 29.83 39.12 -42.73
C ALA A 364 30.16 40.62 -42.63
N TRP A 365 30.95 41.02 -41.63
CA TRP A 365 31.44 42.38 -41.45
C TRP A 365 32.97 42.41 -41.38
N TYR A 366 33.55 43.57 -41.71
CA TYR A 366 34.97 43.85 -41.49
C TYR A 366 35.15 45.22 -40.81
N ARG A 367 36.25 45.39 -40.08
CA ARG A 367 36.71 46.68 -39.55
C ARG A 367 38.18 46.83 -39.85
N ILE A 368 38.55 47.98 -40.42
CA ILE A 368 39.95 48.35 -40.68
C ILE A 368 40.42 49.26 -39.55
N ILE A 369 41.53 48.90 -38.92
CA ILE A 369 42.18 49.69 -37.87
C ILE A 369 43.59 50.01 -38.36
N PRO A 370 43.90 51.26 -38.74
CA PRO A 370 45.26 51.66 -39.12
C PRO A 370 46.24 51.35 -37.98
N GLN A 371 47.38 50.73 -38.30
CA GLN A 371 48.42 50.38 -37.33
C GLN A 371 49.69 51.21 -37.46
N SER A 372 49.96 51.76 -38.64
CA SER A 372 51.04 52.71 -38.86
C SER A 372 50.52 54.00 -39.50
N ILE A 373 51.20 55.10 -39.19
CA ILE A 373 51.00 56.42 -39.79
C ILE A 373 52.40 56.95 -40.10
N THR A 374 52.64 57.36 -41.33
CA THR A 374 53.90 58.01 -41.73
C THR A 374 53.61 59.08 -42.78
N THR A 375 54.56 59.99 -42.98
CA THR A 375 54.46 61.12 -43.91
C THR A 375 55.78 61.25 -44.67
N ASP A 376 55.73 61.48 -45.98
CA ASP A 376 56.93 61.79 -46.79
C ASP A 376 56.75 63.16 -47.46
N TYR A 377 57.54 64.13 -46.98
CA TYR A 377 57.58 65.50 -47.49
C TYR A 377 58.72 65.76 -48.47
N SER A 378 59.63 64.79 -48.66
CA SER A 378 60.91 65.00 -49.35
C SER A 378 61.01 64.35 -50.72
N ASN A 379 60.34 63.21 -50.96
CA ASN A 379 60.55 62.44 -52.19
C ASN A 379 59.39 62.53 -53.19
N HIS A 380 58.32 63.28 -52.87
CA HIS A 380 57.12 63.40 -53.70
C HIS A 380 56.76 64.87 -53.94
N ASN A 381 56.49 65.23 -55.20
CA ASN A 381 55.96 66.54 -55.59
C ASN A 381 54.69 66.35 -56.42
N PRO A 382 53.49 66.59 -55.87
CA PRO A 382 53.21 67.13 -54.52
C PRO A 382 53.42 66.10 -53.39
N PRO A 383 53.65 66.54 -52.13
CA PRO A 383 53.90 65.65 -51.00
C PRO A 383 52.66 64.84 -50.60
N ILE A 384 52.86 63.74 -49.85
CA ILE A 384 51.75 62.90 -49.34
C ILE A 384 51.16 63.57 -48.09
N ALA A 385 49.85 63.87 -48.12
CA ALA A 385 49.12 64.56 -47.06
C ALA A 385 48.23 63.65 -46.19
N GLY A 386 48.01 62.39 -46.59
CA GLY A 386 47.21 61.45 -45.81
C GLY A 386 47.16 60.07 -46.43
N ALA A 387 46.36 59.18 -45.82
CA ALA A 387 46.13 57.83 -46.30
C ALA A 387 44.63 57.51 -46.28
N ARG A 388 44.18 56.74 -47.26
CA ARG A 388 42.82 56.19 -47.35
C ARG A 388 42.89 54.68 -47.27
N TYR A 389 42.18 54.12 -46.30
CA TYR A 389 41.99 52.69 -46.15
C TYR A 389 40.61 52.31 -46.69
N ALA A 390 40.57 51.30 -47.54
CA ALA A 390 39.34 50.75 -48.11
C ALA A 390 39.44 49.23 -48.18
N MET A 391 38.29 48.59 -48.38
CA MET A 391 38.22 47.16 -48.62
C MET A 391 37.62 46.90 -50.00
N GLY A 392 38.38 46.24 -50.86
CA GLY A 392 37.92 45.78 -52.17
C GLY A 392 37.40 44.34 -52.12
N TRP A 393 36.81 43.87 -53.21
CA TRP A 393 36.41 42.47 -53.39
C TRP A 393 37.12 41.87 -54.62
N SER A 394 37.81 40.74 -54.44
CA SER A 394 38.53 40.05 -55.52
C SER A 394 37.72 38.93 -56.20
N GLY A 395 36.47 38.70 -55.79
CA GLY A 395 35.67 37.56 -56.22
C GLY A 395 35.60 36.43 -55.17
N SER A 396 36.57 36.37 -54.25
CA SER A 396 36.62 35.38 -53.17
C SER A 396 37.11 35.92 -51.84
N GLN A 397 37.85 37.03 -51.84
CA GLN A 397 38.42 37.64 -50.63
C GLN A 397 38.12 39.14 -50.57
N TRP A 398 38.01 39.65 -49.36
CA TRP A 398 38.09 41.08 -49.10
C TRP A 398 39.56 41.51 -49.13
N VAL A 399 39.91 42.45 -49.99
CA VAL A 399 41.30 42.87 -50.19
C VAL A 399 41.51 44.25 -49.59
N LEU A 400 42.46 44.36 -48.66
CA LEU A 400 42.85 45.63 -48.07
C LEU A 400 43.45 46.52 -49.16
N GLN A 401 42.88 47.71 -49.35
CA GLN A 401 43.37 48.72 -50.26
C GLN A 401 43.81 49.93 -49.46
N ILE A 402 45.10 50.24 -49.51
CA ILE A 402 45.68 51.43 -48.91
C ILE A 402 46.16 52.34 -50.04
N PHE A 403 45.73 53.59 -49.98
CA PHE A 403 46.14 54.63 -50.91
C PHE A 403 46.74 55.78 -50.15
N ASP A 404 47.84 56.31 -50.64
CA ASP A 404 48.39 57.58 -50.18
C ASP A 404 47.70 58.72 -50.92
N VAL A 405 47.42 59.80 -50.21
CA VAL A 405 46.68 60.97 -50.73
C VAL A 405 47.68 62.10 -50.97
N LEU A 406 47.80 62.54 -52.21
CA LEU A 406 48.68 63.66 -52.57
C LEU A 406 48.10 65.02 -52.14
N ALA A 407 48.96 65.94 -51.73
CA ALA A 407 48.64 67.32 -51.38
C ALA A 407 48.49 68.23 -52.63
N ASP A 408 47.85 67.74 -53.69
CA ASP A 408 47.71 68.42 -54.97
C ASP A 408 46.47 69.32 -55.08
N GLY A 409 45.66 69.39 -54.02
CA GLY A 409 44.37 70.08 -54.00
C GLY A 409 43.21 69.29 -54.63
N ALA A 410 43.51 68.23 -55.40
CA ALA A 410 42.54 67.29 -55.95
C ALA A 410 42.40 66.00 -55.11
N ASN A 411 43.28 65.80 -54.13
CA ASN A 411 43.40 64.59 -53.31
C ASN A 411 43.62 63.34 -54.15
N THR A 412 44.52 63.43 -55.14
CA THR A 412 44.84 62.29 -56.01
C THR A 412 45.32 61.11 -55.15
N LEU A 413 44.73 59.93 -55.40
CA LEU A 413 45.08 58.69 -54.74
C LEU A 413 46.21 58.02 -55.52
N VAL A 414 47.36 57.81 -54.88
CA VAL A 414 48.43 56.96 -55.39
C VAL A 414 48.47 55.65 -54.59
N GLN A 415 49.00 54.60 -55.21
CA GLN A 415 49.18 53.33 -54.51
C GLN A 415 50.07 53.53 -53.28
N ASP A 416 49.81 52.81 -52.18
CA ASP A 416 50.64 52.85 -50.96
C ASP A 416 52.15 52.74 -51.28
N GLN A 417 52.84 53.87 -51.12
CA GLN A 417 54.28 54.05 -51.25
C GLN A 417 54.97 54.12 -49.88
N LEU A 418 54.18 54.28 -48.82
CA LEU A 418 54.63 54.46 -47.45
C LEU A 418 54.74 53.16 -46.65
N GLY A 419 54.31 52.03 -47.23
CA GLY A 419 54.37 50.72 -46.58
C GLY A 419 53.45 50.67 -45.35
N LEU A 420 52.30 51.32 -45.45
CA LEU A 420 51.35 51.42 -44.35
C LEU A 420 50.75 50.05 -44.02
N GLN A 421 50.43 49.87 -42.74
CA GLN A 421 49.86 48.63 -42.21
C GLN A 421 48.52 48.92 -41.56
N ALA A 422 47.61 47.96 -41.67
CA ALA A 422 46.37 47.94 -40.91
C ALA A 422 46.15 46.59 -40.23
N GLN A 423 45.31 46.62 -39.21
CA GLN A 423 44.64 45.44 -38.68
C GLN A 423 43.26 45.32 -39.30
N ILE A 424 42.88 44.12 -39.69
CA ILE A 424 41.55 43.79 -40.18
C ILE A 424 40.88 42.84 -39.21
N ASP A 425 39.77 43.28 -38.62
CA ASP A 425 38.88 42.40 -37.86
C ASP A 425 37.77 41.94 -38.79
N VAL A 426 37.43 40.65 -38.75
CA VAL A 426 36.29 40.11 -39.49
C VAL A 426 35.40 39.30 -38.56
N GLY A 427 34.11 39.26 -38.87
CA GLY A 427 33.17 38.44 -38.12
C GLY A 427 31.76 38.46 -38.71
N CYS A 428 30.79 37.99 -37.93
CA CYS A 428 29.40 37.90 -38.36
C CYS A 428 28.52 38.86 -37.55
N ASN A 429 27.66 39.60 -38.26
CA ASN A 429 26.69 40.53 -37.71
C ASN A 429 25.28 39.98 -37.93
N TYR A 430 24.53 39.80 -36.85
CA TYR A 430 23.17 39.29 -36.87
C TYR A 430 22.20 40.45 -36.63
N THR A 431 21.63 41.01 -37.70
CA THR A 431 20.56 42.00 -37.57
C THR A 431 19.31 41.30 -37.04
N ASP A 432 18.89 41.68 -35.83
CA ASP A 432 17.64 41.32 -35.18
C ASP A 432 17.44 39.83 -34.85
N GLN A 433 17.99 39.39 -33.71
CA GLN A 433 17.45 38.24 -32.96
C GLN A 433 16.95 38.65 -31.59
#